data_AF-A0A7G9QDE1-F1
#
_entry.id   AF-A0A7G9QDE1-F1
#
_cell.length_a   1.000
_cell.length_b   1.000
_cell.length_c   1.000
_cell.angle_alpha   90.00
_cell.angle_beta   90.00
_cell.angle_gamma   90.00
#
_symmetry.space_group_name_H-M   'P 1'
#
loop_
_entity.id
_entity.type
_entity.pdbx_description
1 polymer ?
#
loop_
_entity_poly.entity_id
_entity_poly.type
_entity_poly.pdbx_seq_one_letter_code
_entity_poly.pdbx_strand_id
1 'polypeptide(L)'
;MKPLKAILLLIILMQGLKIKAQDFVLKGVVIEKGSNVRVALAAITNLRSKMGASSNDIGIFQLKAKIGDTLLIIKKNLTDQKLVINTDDDLVVYLQRGSTMLEEVTVKGQTKKQEMESVKRDVKRNGSFFEGKPPLVLLIPFGGSPITFFYELFGKTPARARNFNRYYKKELGLMEVDKFFNKSLVSNNTTLKGKDLDKFLLDYYPTRSMVSNWNNYDAVKYIRESAKQYTDTLKHTN
;
A
#
# COMPACT_ATOMS: atom_id res chain seq x y z
N MET A 1 46.22 65.94 9.58
CA MET A 1 46.71 65.22 8.38
C MET A 1 47.00 63.72 8.58
N LYS A 2 47.23 63.23 9.82
CA LYS A 2 47.51 61.80 10.09
C LYS A 2 46.36 60.81 9.74
N PRO A 3 45.06 61.11 9.99
CA PRO A 3 43.99 60.14 9.71
C PRO A 3 43.72 59.97 8.21
N LEU A 4 43.93 61.03 7.42
CA LEU A 4 43.72 61.00 5.97
C LEU A 4 44.70 60.05 5.26
N LYS A 5 45.96 59.99 5.72
CA LYS A 5 46.96 59.05 5.21
C LYS A 5 46.61 57.59 5.57
N ALA A 6 46.08 57.35 6.76
CA ALA A 6 45.65 56.01 7.19
C ALA A 6 44.45 55.51 6.37
N ILE A 7 43.50 56.39 6.04
CA ILE A 7 42.35 56.08 5.18
C ILE A 7 42.82 55.76 3.75
N LEU A 8 43.76 56.53 3.20
CA LEU A 8 44.32 56.28 1.87
C LEU A 8 45.07 54.94 1.81
N LEU A 9 45.83 54.59 2.86
CA LEU A 9 46.52 53.31 2.97
C LEU A 9 45.54 52.12 3.03
N LEU A 10 44.41 52.27 3.73
CA LEU A 10 43.36 51.26 3.83
C LEU A 10 42.67 51.00 2.47
N ILE A 11 42.43 52.07 1.69
CA ILE A 11 41.84 51.97 0.34
C ILE A 11 42.80 51.25 -0.63
N ILE A 12 44.11 51.45 -0.50
CA ILE A 12 45.11 50.75 -1.32
C ILE A 12 45.23 49.27 -0.90
N LEU A 13 45.12 48.96 0.39
CA LEU A 13 45.16 47.58 0.90
C LEU A 13 43.95 46.75 0.45
N MET A 14 42.77 47.37 0.32
CA MET A 14 41.55 46.69 -0.15
C MET A 14 41.57 46.33 -1.65
N GLN A 15 42.40 46.97 -2.47
CA GLN A 15 42.51 46.67 -3.91
C GLN A 15 43.24 45.36 -4.19
N GLY A 16 43.93 44.76 -3.20
CA GLY A 16 44.66 43.50 -3.33
C GLY A 16 43.80 42.23 -3.18
N LEU A 17 42.54 42.34 -2.72
CA LEU A 17 41.66 41.18 -2.54
C LEU A 17 40.98 40.80 -3.85
N LYS A 18 41.75 40.25 -4.80
CA LYS A 18 41.17 39.54 -5.95
C LYS A 18 40.65 38.18 -5.47
N ILE A 19 39.40 38.16 -5.02
CA ILE A 19 38.67 36.91 -4.80
C ILE A 19 38.49 36.24 -6.17
N LYS A 20 39.23 35.15 -6.42
CA LYS A 20 39.03 34.30 -7.60
C LYS A 20 37.74 33.49 -7.44
N ALA A 21 36.60 34.12 -7.73
CA ALA A 21 35.29 33.47 -7.80
C ALA A 21 34.68 33.65 -9.20
N GLN A 22 35.50 33.45 -10.24
CA GLN A 22 35.04 33.50 -11.63
C GLN A 22 34.30 32.22 -11.97
N ASP A 23 33.14 32.37 -12.60
CA ASP A 23 32.43 31.24 -13.20
C ASP A 23 33.23 30.69 -14.37
N PHE A 24 33.31 29.37 -14.49
CA PHE A 24 33.87 28.70 -15.65
C PHE A 24 32.89 27.62 -16.16
N VAL A 25 33.11 27.15 -17.38
CA VAL A 25 32.34 26.05 -17.95
C VAL A 25 33.05 24.76 -17.57
N LEU A 26 32.53 24.07 -16.55
CA LEU A 26 33.00 22.76 -16.16
C LEU A 26 32.53 21.72 -17.18
N LYS A 27 33.46 20.89 -17.65
CA LYS A 27 33.16 19.74 -18.49
C LYS A 27 33.36 18.47 -17.70
N GLY A 28 32.57 17.44 -18.00
CA GLY A 28 32.76 16.15 -17.37
C GLY A 28 32.04 15.02 -18.07
N VAL A 29 32.29 13.80 -17.60
CA VAL A 29 31.67 12.57 -18.08
C VAL A 29 31.06 11.80 -16.93
N VAL A 30 29.87 11.24 -17.14
CA VAL A 30 29.17 10.37 -16.19
C VAL A 30 29.32 8.92 -16.62
N ILE A 31 29.79 8.07 -15.70
CA ILE A 31 30.07 6.65 -15.93
C ILE A 31 29.36 5.82 -14.86
N GLU A 32 28.87 4.66 -15.25
CA GLU A 32 28.34 3.67 -14.33
C GLU A 32 29.49 2.90 -13.65
N LYS A 33 29.51 2.94 -12.31
CA LYS A 33 30.53 2.29 -11.49
C LYS A 33 30.45 0.77 -11.66
N GLY A 34 31.51 0.17 -12.17
CA GLY A 34 31.65 -1.28 -12.34
C GLY A 34 31.39 -1.81 -13.75
N SER A 35 30.77 -1.04 -14.65
CA SER A 35 30.50 -1.48 -16.04
C SER A 35 31.20 -0.63 -17.10
N ASN A 36 31.86 0.47 -16.73
CA ASN A 36 32.51 1.44 -17.62
C ASN A 36 31.58 2.01 -18.71
N VAL A 37 30.26 1.84 -18.52
CA VAL A 37 29.22 2.34 -19.43
C VAL A 37 29.05 3.83 -19.19
N ARG A 38 29.09 4.62 -20.26
CA ARG A 38 28.82 6.06 -20.21
C ARG A 38 27.32 6.28 -20.04
N VAL A 39 26.96 7.18 -19.11
CA VAL A 39 25.56 7.41 -18.71
C VAL A 39 25.02 8.63 -19.44
N ALA A 40 24.21 8.38 -20.47
CA ALA A 40 23.47 9.44 -21.17
C ALA A 40 22.28 9.95 -20.34
N LEU A 41 21.84 11.18 -20.60
CA LEU A 41 20.65 11.80 -19.99
C LEU A 41 20.65 11.72 -18.45
N ALA A 42 21.81 11.83 -17.81
CA ALA A 42 21.92 12.11 -16.39
C ALA A 42 21.63 13.60 -16.18
N ALA A 43 20.89 13.95 -15.13
CA ALA A 43 20.62 15.33 -14.77
C ALA A 43 21.71 15.81 -13.81
N ILE A 44 22.41 16.89 -14.15
CA ILE A 44 23.47 17.51 -13.36
C ILE A 44 22.97 18.89 -12.95
N THR A 45 22.83 19.10 -11.65
CA THR A 45 22.32 20.36 -11.09
C THR A 45 23.34 20.96 -10.14
N ASN A 46 23.73 22.21 -10.37
CA ASN A 46 24.50 22.97 -9.40
C ASN A 46 23.57 23.43 -8.26
N LEU A 47 23.84 22.99 -7.03
CA LEU A 47 22.98 23.25 -5.89
C LEU A 47 22.98 24.72 -5.44
N ARG A 48 24.04 25.48 -5.74
CA ARG A 48 24.15 26.91 -5.44
C ARG A 48 23.37 27.74 -6.45
N SER A 49 23.70 27.61 -7.74
CA SER A 49 23.11 28.44 -8.80
C SER A 49 21.75 27.95 -9.29
N LYS A 50 21.36 26.71 -8.94
CA LYS A 50 20.19 25.99 -9.46
C LYS A 50 20.21 25.78 -10.98
N MET A 51 21.32 26.07 -11.64
CA MET A 51 21.48 25.79 -13.06
C MET A 51 21.67 24.29 -13.26
N GLY A 52 20.95 23.75 -14.24
CA GLY A 52 20.99 22.35 -14.62
C GLY A 52 21.54 22.14 -16.03
N ALA A 53 22.15 21.00 -16.26
CA ALA A 53 22.52 20.47 -17.56
C ALA A 53 22.23 18.96 -17.58
N SER A 54 22.18 18.38 -18.77
CA SER A 54 22.06 16.93 -18.92
C SER A 54 23.26 16.38 -19.67
N SER A 55 23.66 15.14 -19.37
CA SER A 55 24.67 14.45 -20.17
C SER A 55 24.11 14.03 -21.54
N ASN A 56 24.95 14.11 -22.57
CA ASN A 56 24.61 13.68 -23.93
C ASN A 56 24.71 12.16 -24.13
N ASP A 57 24.50 11.67 -25.35
CA ASP A 57 24.52 10.23 -25.68
C ASP A 57 25.86 9.53 -25.40
N ILE A 58 26.94 10.30 -25.31
CA ILE A 58 28.28 9.82 -24.94
C ILE A 58 28.64 10.13 -23.49
N GLY A 59 27.66 10.47 -22.65
CA GLY A 59 27.80 10.69 -21.21
C GLY A 59 28.51 11.98 -20.81
N ILE A 60 28.81 12.88 -21.75
CA ILE A 60 29.49 14.15 -21.51
C ILE A 60 28.47 15.22 -21.13
N PHE A 61 28.81 16.07 -20.15
CA PHE A 61 28.04 17.25 -19.77
C PHE A 61 28.92 18.50 -19.71
N GLN A 62 28.29 19.65 -19.82
CA GLN A 62 28.92 20.96 -19.64
C GLN A 62 28.00 21.84 -18.80
N LEU A 63 28.53 22.48 -17.77
CA LEU A 63 27.76 23.31 -16.85
C LEU A 63 28.59 24.48 -16.34
N LYS A 64 27.98 25.66 -16.26
CA LYS A 64 28.61 26.83 -15.64
C LYS A 64 28.65 26.68 -14.11
N ALA A 65 29.83 26.72 -13.52
CA ALA A 65 30.03 26.52 -12.08
C ALA A 65 31.24 27.29 -11.53
N LYS A 66 31.35 27.35 -10.21
CA LYS A 66 32.52 27.89 -9.49
C LYS A 66 33.21 26.81 -8.66
N ILE A 67 34.50 27.02 -8.40
CA ILE A 67 35.24 26.20 -7.42
C ILE A 67 34.55 26.34 -6.05
N GLY A 68 34.29 25.22 -5.40
CA GLY A 68 33.54 25.12 -4.14
C GLY A 68 32.03 24.97 -4.30
N ASP A 69 31.50 24.89 -5.52
CA ASP A 69 30.10 24.53 -5.74
C ASP A 69 29.87 23.02 -5.63
N THR A 70 28.66 22.65 -5.22
CA THR A 70 28.23 21.24 -5.14
C THR A 70 27.32 20.91 -6.30
N LEU A 71 27.68 19.89 -7.07
CA LEU A 71 26.85 19.28 -8.09
C LEU A 71 26.03 18.14 -7.50
N LEU A 72 24.78 18.04 -7.90
CA LEU A 72 23.90 16.91 -7.68
C LEU A 72 23.65 16.22 -9.02
N ILE A 73 24.01 14.94 -9.11
CA ILE A 73 23.87 14.12 -10.31
C ILE A 73 22.80 13.06 -10.04
N ILE A 74 21.76 13.05 -10.86
CA ILE A 74 20.59 12.15 -10.74
C ILE A 74 20.40 11.41 -12.05
N LYS A 75 20.16 10.10 -11.96
CA LYS A 75 19.72 9.28 -13.09
C LYS A 75 18.80 8.17 -12.61
N LYS A 76 17.74 7.90 -13.37
CA LYS A 76 16.80 6.81 -13.06
C LYS A 76 17.55 5.48 -12.87
N ASN A 77 17.19 4.74 -11.83
CA ASN A 77 17.77 3.44 -11.44
C ASN A 77 19.26 3.49 -11.05
N LEU A 78 19.81 4.68 -10.82
CA LEU A 78 21.14 4.90 -10.26
C LEU A 78 20.99 5.69 -8.96
N THR A 79 21.93 5.50 -8.03
CA THR A 79 21.97 6.24 -6.77
C THR A 79 22.47 7.67 -7.05
N ASP A 80 21.72 8.64 -6.56
CA ASP A 80 22.08 10.06 -6.62
C ASP A 80 23.45 10.32 -6.01
N GLN A 81 24.26 11.14 -6.67
CA GLN A 81 25.60 11.50 -6.20
C GLN A 81 25.73 13.00 -6.02
N LYS A 82 26.35 13.41 -4.92
CA LYS A 82 26.77 14.79 -4.67
C LYS A 82 28.28 14.89 -4.77
N LEU A 83 28.77 15.91 -5.45
CA LEU A 83 30.20 16.14 -5.63
C LEU A 83 30.53 17.62 -5.50
N VAL A 84 31.61 17.93 -4.79
CA VAL A 84 32.14 19.29 -4.67
C VAL A 84 33.20 19.52 -5.75
N ILE A 85 33.10 20.65 -6.44
CA ILE A 85 34.06 21.07 -7.46
C ILE A 85 35.29 21.64 -6.76
N ASN A 86 36.45 21.00 -6.93
CA ASN A 86 37.71 21.43 -6.30
C ASN A 86 38.67 22.10 -7.30
N THR A 87 38.59 21.76 -8.58
CA THR A 87 39.43 22.28 -9.66
C THR A 87 38.58 22.66 -10.88
N ASP A 88 39.19 23.33 -11.85
CA ASP A 88 38.61 23.67 -13.16
C ASP A 88 38.88 22.63 -14.25
N ASP A 89 39.48 21.49 -13.88
CA ASP A 89 39.76 20.37 -14.77
C ASP A 89 38.50 19.57 -15.16
N ASP A 90 38.62 18.76 -16.21
CA ASP A 90 37.59 17.84 -16.64
C ASP A 90 37.28 16.79 -15.56
N LEU A 91 35.99 16.59 -15.31
CA LEU A 91 35.52 15.77 -14.20
C LEU A 91 34.99 14.41 -14.64
N VAL A 92 35.33 13.35 -13.90
CA VAL A 92 34.74 12.01 -14.07
C VAL A 92 33.84 11.68 -12.88
N VAL A 93 32.56 11.40 -13.14
CA VAL A 93 31.55 11.09 -12.12
C VAL A 93 31.12 9.63 -12.23
N TYR A 94 31.13 8.90 -11.12
CA TYR A 94 30.79 7.48 -11.07
C TYR A 94 29.48 7.22 -10.32
N LEU A 95 28.40 6.94 -11.06
CA LEU A 95 27.11 6.58 -10.48
C LEU A 95 27.02 5.09 -10.17
N GLN A 96 26.49 4.75 -9.01
CA GLN A 96 26.24 3.37 -8.59
C GLN A 96 24.83 2.92 -8.99
N ARG A 97 24.67 1.66 -9.42
CA ARG A 97 23.33 1.09 -9.65
C ARG A 97 22.52 1.15 -8.36
N GLY A 98 21.41 1.88 -8.41
CA GLY A 98 20.47 1.95 -7.32
C GLY A 98 19.65 0.66 -7.33
N SER A 99 19.83 -0.18 -6.32
CA SER A 99 18.94 -1.32 -6.08
C SER A 99 17.66 -0.80 -5.42
N THR A 100 16.83 -0.06 -6.14
CA THR A 100 15.46 0.20 -5.70
C THR A 100 14.60 -1.01 -6.08
N MET A 101 14.83 -2.14 -5.40
CA MET A 101 13.75 -3.11 -5.22
C MET A 101 12.77 -2.46 -4.26
N LEU A 102 11.69 -1.90 -4.78
CA LEU A 102 10.54 -1.58 -3.95
C LEU A 102 10.05 -2.92 -3.37
N GLU A 103 9.93 -3.00 -2.05
CA GLU A 103 9.27 -4.14 -1.41
C GLU A 103 7.88 -4.28 -2.04
N GLU A 104 7.59 -5.47 -2.56
CA GLU A 104 6.27 -5.78 -3.10
C GLU A 104 5.24 -5.58 -1.99
N VAL A 105 4.45 -4.50 -2.08
CA VAL A 105 3.30 -4.30 -1.20
C VAL A 105 2.28 -5.36 -1.59
N THR A 106 2.33 -6.51 -0.94
CA THR A 106 1.31 -7.56 -1.10
C THR A 106 0.01 -7.01 -0.51
N VAL A 107 -0.84 -6.41 -1.36
CA VAL A 107 -2.22 -6.06 -0.99
C VAL A 107 -2.99 -7.37 -0.86
N LYS A 108 -2.92 -8.02 0.31
CA LYS A 108 -3.80 -9.13 0.63
C LYS A 108 -5.21 -8.53 0.76
N GLY A 109 -6.05 -8.76 -0.25
CA GLY A 109 -7.47 -8.42 -0.16
C GLY A 109 -8.04 -8.98 1.13
N GLN A 110 -8.68 -8.13 1.93
CA GLN A 110 -9.31 -8.60 3.17
C GLN A 110 -10.40 -9.60 2.79
N THR A 111 -10.40 -10.75 3.46
CA THR A 111 -11.52 -11.68 3.33
C THR A 111 -12.78 -11.02 3.88
N LYS A 112 -13.96 -11.35 3.35
CA LYS A 112 -15.25 -10.86 3.84
C LYS A 112 -15.39 -10.99 5.37
N LYS A 113 -14.89 -12.10 5.94
CA LYS A 113 -14.86 -12.30 7.39
C LYS A 113 -13.99 -11.27 8.13
N GLN A 114 -12.82 -10.94 7.60
CA GLN A 114 -11.92 -9.94 8.20
C GLN A 114 -12.53 -8.53 8.18
N GLU A 115 -13.19 -8.17 7.08
CA GLU A 115 -13.92 -6.89 6.96
C GLU A 115 -15.08 -6.81 7.95
N MET A 116 -15.85 -7.88 8.09
CA MET A 116 -16.94 -7.92 9.09
C MET A 116 -16.41 -7.86 10.52
N GLU A 117 -15.26 -8.46 10.81
CA GLU A 117 -14.59 -8.33 12.11
C GLU A 117 -14.09 -6.91 12.36
N SER A 118 -13.64 -6.16 11.35
CA SER A 118 -13.33 -4.72 11.54
C SER A 118 -14.58 -3.91 11.86
N VAL A 119 -15.68 -4.13 11.14
CA VAL A 119 -16.96 -3.45 11.44
C VAL A 119 -17.43 -3.77 12.85
N LYS A 120 -17.29 -5.02 13.31
CA LYS A 120 -17.60 -5.41 14.69
C LYS A 120 -16.78 -4.63 15.72
N ARG A 121 -15.48 -4.45 15.47
CA ARG A 121 -14.60 -3.66 16.35
C ARG A 121 -14.99 -2.19 16.37
N ASP A 122 -15.36 -1.61 15.23
CA ASP A 122 -15.75 -0.20 15.15
C ASP A 122 -17.09 0.06 15.85
N VAL A 123 -18.06 -0.85 15.73
CA VAL A 123 -19.31 -0.78 16.50
C VAL A 123 -19.05 -0.81 18.00
N LYS A 124 -18.08 -1.64 18.46
CA LYS A 124 -17.66 -1.69 19.86
C LYS A 124 -16.97 -0.40 20.30
N ARG A 125 -16.09 0.16 19.48
CA ARG A 125 -15.43 1.46 19.72
C ARG A 125 -16.43 2.61 19.83
N ASN A 126 -17.54 2.54 19.10
CA ASN A 126 -18.59 3.56 19.11
C ASN A 126 -19.54 3.46 20.33
N GLY A 127 -19.23 2.59 21.31
CA GLY A 127 -19.92 2.57 22.60
C GLY A 127 -20.94 1.45 22.78
N SER A 128 -21.08 0.50 21.84
CA SER A 128 -21.85 -0.72 22.10
C SER A 128 -20.93 -1.86 22.50
N PHE A 129 -20.74 -2.02 23.81
CA PHE A 129 -19.86 -3.02 24.39
C PHE A 129 -20.55 -4.37 24.58
N PHE A 130 -21.86 -4.35 24.81
CA PHE A 130 -22.66 -5.53 25.10
C PHE A 130 -23.62 -5.90 23.98
N GLU A 131 -23.50 -5.25 22.81
CA GLU A 131 -24.36 -5.49 21.65
C GLU A 131 -25.85 -5.43 22.02
N GLY A 132 -26.22 -4.50 22.92
CA GLY A 132 -27.57 -4.34 23.44
C GLY A 132 -28.11 -5.50 24.29
N LYS A 133 -27.20 -6.31 24.86
CA LYS A 133 -27.48 -7.36 25.86
C LYS A 133 -26.64 -7.13 27.13
N PRO A 134 -26.90 -6.04 27.87
CA PRO A 134 -26.11 -5.72 29.04
C PRO A 134 -26.32 -6.77 30.16
N PRO A 135 -25.26 -7.18 30.88
CA PRO A 135 -25.38 -8.12 31.97
C PRO A 135 -26.07 -7.46 33.18
N LEU A 136 -26.87 -8.23 33.92
CA LEU A 136 -27.62 -7.77 35.09
C LEU A 136 -26.73 -7.24 36.22
N VAL A 137 -25.47 -7.66 36.26
CA VAL A 137 -24.48 -7.18 37.24
C VAL A 137 -24.31 -5.65 37.21
N LEU A 138 -24.53 -5.00 36.05
CA LEU A 138 -24.44 -3.54 35.91
C LEU A 138 -25.50 -2.77 36.74
N LEU A 139 -26.53 -3.46 37.25
CA LEU A 139 -27.56 -2.88 38.11
C LEU A 139 -27.19 -2.91 39.60
N ILE A 140 -26.13 -3.61 39.99
CA ILE A 140 -25.70 -3.75 41.38
C ILE A 140 -24.75 -2.59 41.73
N PRO A 141 -24.80 -2.01 42.96
CA PRO A 141 -23.94 -0.88 43.35
C PRO A 141 -22.43 -1.10 43.14
N PHE A 142 -21.98 -2.35 43.22
CA PHE A 142 -20.57 -2.75 43.02
C PHE A 142 -20.31 -3.39 41.65
N GLY A 143 -21.33 -3.55 40.82
CA GLY A 143 -21.29 -4.33 39.58
C GLY A 143 -21.21 -3.51 38.29
N GLY A 144 -21.20 -2.17 38.40
CA GLY A 144 -20.98 -1.25 37.29
C GLY A 144 -21.98 -0.09 37.28
N SER A 145 -22.15 0.53 36.12
CA SER A 145 -23.04 1.69 35.94
C SER A 145 -24.43 1.26 35.46
N PRO A 146 -25.50 1.50 36.25
CA PRO A 146 -26.88 1.24 35.81
C PRO A 146 -27.27 2.07 34.58
N ILE A 147 -26.69 3.26 34.42
CA ILE A 147 -26.91 4.11 33.24
C ILE A 147 -26.42 3.41 31.97
N THR A 148 -25.28 2.70 32.05
CA THR A 148 -24.76 1.90 30.93
C THR A 148 -25.69 0.75 30.58
N PHE A 149 -26.31 0.11 31.57
CA PHE A 149 -27.32 -0.92 31.36
C PHE A 149 -28.50 -0.39 30.54
N PHE A 150 -29.09 0.73 30.94
CA PHE A 150 -30.21 1.32 30.19
C PHE A 150 -29.80 1.86 28.82
N TYR A 151 -28.60 2.44 28.70
CA TYR A 151 -28.04 2.86 27.42
C TYR A 151 -27.92 1.68 26.45
N GLU A 152 -27.44 0.52 26.89
CA GLU A 152 -27.34 -0.67 26.03
C GLU A 152 -28.71 -1.21 25.60
N LEU A 153 -29.74 -1.11 26.45
CA LEU A 153 -31.09 -1.56 26.08
C LEU A 153 -31.74 -0.66 25.01
N PHE A 154 -31.67 0.66 25.21
CA PHE A 154 -32.46 1.64 24.46
C PHE A 154 -31.65 2.51 23.50
N GLY A 155 -30.32 2.45 23.55
CA GLY A 155 -29.42 3.26 22.74
C GLY A 155 -29.48 2.91 21.26
N LYS A 156 -29.32 3.93 20.41
CA LYS A 156 -29.28 3.78 18.94
C LYS A 156 -28.05 2.97 18.49
N THR A 157 -26.89 3.16 19.11
CA THR A 157 -25.66 2.41 18.78
C THR A 157 -25.79 0.92 19.13
N PRO A 158 -26.25 0.54 20.34
CA PRO A 158 -26.61 -0.84 20.67
C PRO A 158 -27.66 -1.47 19.74
N ALA A 159 -28.67 -0.71 19.30
CA ALA A 159 -29.64 -1.19 18.32
C ALA A 159 -28.97 -1.55 16.97
N ARG A 160 -28.06 -0.70 16.48
CA ARG A 160 -27.26 -0.99 15.27
C ARG A 160 -26.36 -2.21 15.48
N ALA A 161 -25.72 -2.32 16.64
CA ALA A 161 -24.87 -3.46 16.99
C ALA A 161 -25.65 -4.79 16.97
N ARG A 162 -26.86 -4.81 17.52
CA ARG A 162 -27.77 -5.98 17.47
C ARG A 162 -28.07 -6.38 16.03
N ASN A 163 -28.46 -5.40 15.20
CA ASN A 163 -28.80 -5.65 13.80
C ASN A 163 -27.59 -6.19 13.03
N PHE A 164 -26.42 -5.56 13.22
CA PHE A 164 -25.17 -6.00 12.63
C PHE A 164 -24.79 -7.41 13.08
N ASN A 165 -24.87 -7.73 14.37
CA ASN A 165 -24.53 -9.07 14.86
C ASN A 165 -25.49 -10.16 14.31
N ARG A 166 -26.78 -9.85 14.12
CA ARG A 166 -27.72 -10.76 13.45
C ARG A 166 -27.30 -11.03 12.00
N TYR A 167 -26.98 -9.98 11.26
CA TYR A 167 -26.45 -10.10 9.90
C TYR A 167 -25.14 -10.89 9.88
N TYR A 168 -24.21 -10.56 10.79
CA TYR A 168 -22.91 -11.20 10.94
C TYR A 168 -23.03 -12.71 11.14
N LYS A 169 -23.87 -13.14 12.10
CA LYS A 169 -24.10 -14.57 12.38
C LYS A 169 -24.77 -15.29 11.22
N LYS A 170 -25.69 -14.63 10.51
CA LYS A 170 -26.33 -15.19 9.31
C LYS A 170 -25.28 -15.42 8.22
N GLU A 171 -24.47 -14.41 7.93
CA GLU A 171 -23.44 -14.49 6.89
C GLU A 171 -22.38 -15.54 7.20
N LEU A 172 -21.90 -15.62 8.45
CA LEU A 172 -20.97 -16.68 8.85
C LEU A 172 -21.55 -18.09 8.61
N GLY A 173 -22.85 -18.26 8.86
CA GLY A 173 -23.53 -19.53 8.58
C GLY A 173 -23.61 -19.85 7.10
N LEU A 174 -23.88 -18.86 6.24
CA LEU A 174 -23.87 -19.04 4.79
C LEU A 174 -22.46 -19.35 4.27
N MET A 175 -21.44 -18.64 4.76
CA MET A 175 -20.05 -18.93 4.42
C MET A 175 -19.61 -20.35 4.83
N GLU A 176 -20.15 -20.88 5.92
CA GLU A 176 -19.91 -22.25 6.36
C GLU A 176 -20.54 -23.27 5.40
N VAL A 177 -21.76 -23.00 4.93
CA VAL A 177 -22.42 -23.80 3.89
C VAL A 177 -21.66 -23.73 2.57
N ASP A 178 -21.26 -22.53 2.14
CA ASP A 178 -20.56 -22.29 0.88
C ASP A 178 -19.20 -23.01 0.80
N LYS A 179 -18.57 -23.34 1.94
CA LYS A 179 -17.36 -24.19 1.94
C LYS A 179 -17.62 -25.57 1.38
N PHE A 180 -18.81 -26.13 1.65
CA PHE A 180 -19.20 -27.47 1.25
C PHE A 180 -20.06 -27.48 -0.01
N PHE A 181 -20.77 -26.39 -0.29
CA PHE A 181 -21.68 -26.29 -1.42
C PHE A 181 -21.51 -24.94 -2.13
N ASN A 182 -20.65 -24.90 -3.14
CA ASN A 182 -20.43 -23.74 -3.99
C ASN A 182 -20.34 -24.14 -5.46
N LYS A 183 -20.43 -23.13 -6.34
CA LYS A 183 -20.43 -23.30 -7.79
C LYS A 183 -19.24 -24.12 -8.31
N SER A 184 -18.05 -23.92 -7.76
CA SER A 184 -16.85 -24.66 -8.17
C SER A 184 -16.93 -26.13 -7.78
N LEU A 185 -17.25 -26.43 -6.52
CA LEU A 185 -17.40 -27.80 -6.02
C LEU A 185 -18.49 -28.57 -6.77
N VAL A 186 -19.64 -27.93 -6.98
CA VAL A 186 -20.75 -28.54 -7.71
C VAL A 186 -20.38 -28.79 -9.16
N SER A 187 -19.80 -27.80 -9.86
CA SER A 187 -19.38 -27.96 -11.26
C SER A 187 -18.31 -29.03 -11.45
N ASN A 188 -17.43 -29.24 -10.46
CA ASN A 188 -16.37 -30.25 -10.55
C ASN A 188 -16.88 -31.67 -10.25
N ASN A 189 -18.01 -31.80 -9.55
CA ASN A 189 -18.56 -33.10 -9.14
C ASN A 189 -19.84 -33.48 -9.90
N THR A 190 -20.29 -32.66 -10.83
CA THR A 190 -21.52 -32.85 -11.61
C THR A 190 -21.29 -32.45 -13.07
N THR A 191 -22.22 -32.81 -13.95
CA THR A 191 -22.20 -32.38 -15.36
C THR A 191 -22.97 -31.07 -15.59
N LEU A 192 -23.52 -30.45 -14.54
CA LEU A 192 -24.36 -29.26 -14.63
C LEU A 192 -23.53 -28.03 -15.03
N LYS A 193 -24.04 -27.24 -15.99
CA LYS A 193 -23.38 -26.02 -16.47
C LYS A 193 -24.40 -24.91 -16.73
N GLY A 194 -23.91 -23.66 -16.77
CA GLY A 194 -24.73 -22.50 -17.12
C GLY A 194 -25.97 -22.35 -16.24
N LYS A 195 -27.13 -22.17 -16.87
CA LYS A 195 -28.41 -21.91 -16.19
C LYS A 195 -28.85 -23.06 -15.29
N ASP A 196 -28.60 -24.31 -15.68
CA ASP A 196 -29.00 -25.49 -14.90
C ASP A 196 -28.17 -25.60 -13.62
N LEU A 197 -26.89 -25.24 -13.68
CA LEU A 197 -26.03 -25.16 -12.50
C LEU A 197 -26.52 -24.08 -11.54
N ASP A 198 -26.82 -22.88 -12.05
CA ASP A 198 -27.27 -21.76 -11.22
C ASP A 198 -28.63 -22.07 -10.56
N LYS A 199 -29.53 -22.73 -11.29
CA LYS A 199 -30.83 -23.18 -10.75
C LYS A 199 -30.66 -24.28 -9.70
N PHE A 200 -29.83 -25.28 -9.97
CA PHE A 200 -29.53 -26.34 -8.99
C PHE A 200 -28.94 -25.77 -7.69
N LEU A 201 -28.02 -24.80 -7.79
CA LEU A 201 -27.43 -24.15 -6.62
C LEU A 201 -28.48 -23.44 -5.74
N LEU A 202 -29.57 -22.94 -6.33
CA LEU A 202 -30.68 -22.32 -5.61
C LEU A 202 -31.64 -23.36 -5.02
N ASP A 203 -32.05 -24.33 -5.84
CA ASP A 203 -33.09 -25.31 -5.49
C ASP A 203 -32.60 -26.34 -4.45
N TYR A 204 -31.31 -26.68 -4.48
CA TYR A 204 -30.69 -27.69 -3.62
C TYR A 204 -29.66 -27.12 -2.64
N TYR A 205 -29.74 -25.81 -2.33
CA TYR A 205 -28.85 -25.20 -1.35
C TYR A 205 -29.06 -25.82 0.05
N PRO A 206 -28.04 -26.44 0.66
CA PRO A 206 -28.21 -27.11 1.93
C PRO A 206 -28.36 -26.11 3.07
N THR A 207 -29.13 -26.49 4.10
CA THR A 207 -29.31 -25.65 5.27
C THR A 207 -28.09 -25.73 6.18
N ARG A 208 -27.89 -24.69 7.02
CA ARG A 208 -26.76 -24.65 7.97
C ARG A 208 -26.71 -25.86 8.90
N SER A 209 -27.86 -26.37 9.34
CA SER A 209 -27.93 -27.53 10.23
C SER A 209 -27.46 -28.81 9.55
N MET A 210 -27.72 -28.96 8.25
CA MET A 210 -27.26 -30.12 7.49
C MET A 210 -25.73 -30.17 7.44
N VAL A 211 -25.09 -29.03 7.14
CA VAL A 211 -23.63 -28.97 6.94
C VAL A 211 -22.82 -28.95 8.22
N SER A 212 -23.45 -28.77 9.39
CA SER A 212 -22.76 -28.54 10.67
C SER A 212 -21.79 -29.66 11.07
N ASN A 213 -22.02 -30.89 10.58
CA ASN A 213 -21.19 -32.06 10.87
C ASN A 213 -20.57 -32.67 9.60
N TRP A 214 -20.64 -31.98 8.46
CA TRP A 214 -20.13 -32.51 7.21
C TRP A 214 -18.60 -32.43 7.15
N ASN A 215 -18.02 -33.47 6.56
CA ASN A 215 -16.68 -33.40 5.98
C ASN A 215 -16.78 -33.24 4.46
N ASN A 216 -15.62 -33.16 3.79
CA ASN A 216 -15.56 -33.01 2.33
C ASN A 216 -16.23 -34.18 1.57
N TYR A 217 -16.17 -35.39 2.10
CA TYR A 217 -16.80 -36.56 1.49
C TYR A 217 -18.33 -36.47 1.55
N ASP A 218 -18.88 -36.08 2.70
CA ASP A 218 -20.32 -35.91 2.88
C ASP A 218 -20.88 -34.85 1.93
N ALA A 219 -20.13 -33.74 1.77
CA ALA A 219 -20.47 -32.69 0.83
C ALA A 219 -20.51 -33.20 -0.63
N VAL A 220 -19.47 -33.91 -1.08
CA VAL A 220 -19.41 -34.48 -2.43
C VAL A 220 -20.52 -35.52 -2.64
N LYS A 221 -20.79 -36.35 -1.64
CA LYS A 221 -21.88 -37.34 -1.67
C LYS A 221 -23.23 -36.64 -1.86
N TYR A 222 -23.53 -35.64 -1.02
CA TYR A 222 -24.75 -34.85 -1.11
C TYR A 222 -24.91 -34.22 -2.49
N ILE A 223 -23.85 -33.58 -3.01
CA ILE A 223 -23.85 -32.95 -4.34
C ILE A 223 -24.21 -33.94 -5.43
N ARG A 224 -23.64 -35.15 -5.43
CA ARG A 224 -23.91 -36.17 -6.46
C ARG A 224 -25.33 -36.72 -6.37
N GLU A 225 -25.80 -37.01 -5.16
CA GLU A 225 -27.14 -37.53 -4.93
C GLU A 225 -28.22 -36.51 -5.32
N SER A 226 -28.06 -35.26 -4.89
CA SER A 226 -28.96 -34.16 -5.25
C SER A 226 -28.91 -33.82 -6.73
N ALA A 227 -27.73 -33.81 -7.36
CA ALA A 227 -27.61 -33.55 -8.79
C ALA A 227 -28.28 -34.65 -9.63
N LYS A 228 -28.19 -35.92 -9.20
CA LYS A 228 -28.92 -37.03 -9.84
C LYS A 228 -30.43 -36.78 -9.79
N GLN A 229 -30.96 -36.47 -8.60
CA GLN A 229 -32.38 -36.15 -8.42
C GLN A 229 -32.82 -34.98 -9.31
N TYR A 230 -32.01 -33.92 -9.38
CA TYR A 230 -32.28 -32.77 -10.24
C TYR A 230 -32.29 -33.12 -11.73
N THR A 231 -31.35 -33.93 -12.20
CA THR A 231 -31.35 -34.35 -13.61
C THR A 231 -32.52 -35.27 -13.97
N ASP A 232 -32.97 -36.08 -13.02
CA ASP A 232 -34.11 -36.98 -13.23
C ASP A 232 -35.43 -36.18 -13.32
N THR A 233 -35.62 -35.14 -12.51
CA THR A 233 -36.80 -34.26 -12.63
C THR A 233 -36.84 -33.48 -13.95
N LEU A 234 -35.68 -33.05 -14.46
CA LEU A 234 -35.57 -32.40 -15.77
C LEU A 234 -35.96 -33.33 -16.94
N LYS A 235 -35.68 -34.63 -16.84
CA LYS A 235 -36.07 -35.61 -17.86
C LYS A 235 -37.57 -35.89 -17.90
N HIS A 236 -38.28 -35.67 -16.80
CA HIS A 236 -39.73 -35.90 -16.71
C HIS A 236 -40.56 -34.67 -17.08
N THR A 237 -39.92 -33.51 -17.25
CA THR A 237 -40.61 -32.24 -17.55
C THR A 237 -40.45 -31.81 -19.02
N ASN A 238 -39.59 -32.50 -19.79
CA ASN A 238 -39.47 -32.36 -21.24
C ASN A 238 -40.13 -33.56 -21.93
#